data_AF-D6RDX5-F1
#
_entry.id   AF-D6RDX5-F1
#
_cell.length_a   1.000
_cell.length_b   1.000
_cell.length_c   1.000
_cell.angle_alpha   90.00
_cell.angle_beta   90.00
_cell.angle_gamma   90.00
#
_symmetry.space_group_name_H-M   'P 1'
#
loop_
_entity.id
_entity.type
_entity.pdbx_description
1 polymer ?
#
loop_
_entity_poly.entity_id
_entity_poly.type
_entity_poly.pdbx_seq_one_letter_code
_entity_poly.pdbx_strand_id
1 'polypeptide(L)'
;MQKIMHISVLLSPVLWGLIFGVSSNSIQIGGLFPRGADQEYSAFRVGMVQFSTSEFRLTPHIDNLEVANSFAVTNAFCSQFSRGVYAIFGFYDKKSVNTITSFCGTLHVSFITPSFPTDGTHPF
;
A
#
# COMPACT_ATOMS: atom_id res chain seq x y z
N MET A 1 16.24 -4.44 51.47
CA MET A 1 15.13 -3.76 50.77
C MET A 1 15.61 -2.74 49.72
N GLN A 2 16.71 -2.00 49.92
CA GLN A 2 17.20 -1.00 48.93
C GLN A 2 17.56 -1.55 47.53
N LYS A 3 18.15 -2.77 47.42
CA LYS A 3 18.50 -3.36 46.11
C LYS A 3 17.30 -3.64 45.20
N ILE A 4 16.14 -3.94 45.77
CA ILE A 4 14.90 -4.23 45.02
C ILE A 4 14.31 -2.92 44.44
N MET A 5 14.45 -1.82 45.16
CA MET A 5 13.95 -0.51 44.76
C MET A 5 14.68 0.06 43.52
N HIS A 6 16.01 -0.13 43.43
CA HIS A 6 16.79 0.30 42.27
C HIS A 6 16.46 -0.48 40.99
N ILE A 7 16.15 -1.77 41.10
CA ILE A 7 15.75 -2.61 39.95
C ILE A 7 14.39 -2.18 39.41
N SER A 8 13.44 -1.85 40.29
CA SER A 8 12.11 -1.38 39.89
C SER A 8 12.15 0.00 39.21
N VAL A 9 13.05 0.89 39.65
CA VAL A 9 13.24 2.23 39.06
C VAL A 9 13.88 2.17 37.67
N LEU A 10 14.74 1.18 37.39
CA LEU A 10 15.33 0.95 36.07
C LEU A 10 14.38 0.28 35.07
N LEU A 11 13.43 -0.54 35.55
CA LEU A 11 12.46 -1.23 34.68
C LEU A 11 11.43 -0.26 34.06
N SER A 12 11.02 0.76 34.82
CA SER A 12 10.04 1.77 34.39
C SER A 12 10.43 2.54 33.10
N PRO A 13 11.63 3.14 32.99
CA PRO A 13 12.03 3.86 31.78
C PRO A 13 12.34 2.93 30.60
N VAL A 14 12.78 1.69 30.86
CA VAL A 14 12.98 0.67 29.81
C VAL A 14 11.63 0.25 29.22
N LEU A 15 10.63 0.05 30.07
CA LEU A 15 9.27 -0.28 29.62
C LEU A 15 8.62 0.90 28.88
N TRP A 16 8.83 2.14 29.33
CA TRP A 16 8.36 3.34 28.63
C TRP A 16 9.07 3.53 27.29
N GLY A 17 10.38 3.32 27.21
CA GLY A 17 11.15 3.40 25.96
C GLY A 17 10.73 2.38 24.89
N LEU A 18 10.22 1.22 25.31
CA LEU A 18 9.64 0.22 24.40
C LEU A 18 8.27 0.63 23.84
N ILE A 19 7.49 1.44 24.56
CA ILE A 19 6.15 1.87 24.15
C ILE A 19 6.22 3.06 23.15
N PHE A 20 7.24 3.91 23.25
CA PHE A 20 7.41 5.10 22.38
C PHE A 20 8.29 4.86 21.13
N GLY A 21 8.80 3.64 20.93
CA GLY A 21 9.83 3.35 19.92
C GLY A 21 9.35 2.95 18.52
N VAL A 22 8.03 2.88 18.25
CA VAL A 22 7.52 2.40 16.95
C VAL A 22 6.58 3.43 16.33
N SER A 23 7.14 4.55 15.88
CA SER A 23 6.49 5.38 14.86
C SER A 23 7.01 4.95 13.49
N SER A 24 6.52 3.82 12.98
CA SER A 24 6.72 3.51 11.56
C SER A 24 5.83 4.44 10.74
N ASN A 25 6.31 5.65 10.51
CA ASN A 25 5.66 6.73 9.76
C ASN A 25 5.57 6.47 8.23
N SER A 26 5.59 5.20 7.83
CA SER A 26 5.57 4.78 6.42
C SER A 26 4.38 3.89 6.12
N ILE A 27 3.51 4.34 5.23
CA ILE A 27 2.37 3.56 4.74
C ILE A 27 2.76 2.81 3.48
N GLN A 28 2.54 1.49 3.48
CA GLN A 28 2.79 0.63 2.33
C GLN A 28 1.64 0.77 1.33
N ILE A 29 1.96 1.03 0.06
CA ILE A 29 0.97 1.06 -1.03
C ILE A 29 1.40 0.15 -2.17
N GLY A 30 0.44 -0.47 -2.84
CA GLY A 30 0.69 -1.25 -4.06
C GLY A 30 0.71 -0.35 -5.29
N GLY A 31 1.50 -0.73 -6.29
CA GLY A 31 1.56 -0.08 -7.59
C GLY A 31 1.45 -1.12 -8.71
N LEU A 32 0.36 -1.14 -9.47
CA LEU A 32 0.15 -2.03 -10.61
C LEU A 32 0.25 -1.25 -11.92
N PHE A 33 1.40 -1.36 -12.60
CA PHE A 33 1.69 -0.59 -13.81
C PHE A 33 1.71 -1.50 -15.06
N PRO A 34 1.05 -1.10 -16.16
CA PRO A 34 1.10 -1.83 -17.41
C PRO A 34 2.44 -1.62 -18.12
N ARG A 35 2.85 -2.59 -18.94
CA ARG A 35 4.00 -2.44 -19.85
C ARG A 35 3.72 -1.31 -20.84
N GLY A 36 4.42 -0.18 -20.69
CA GLY A 36 4.28 1.00 -21.55
C GLY A 36 3.80 2.27 -20.84
N ALA A 37 3.41 2.20 -19.56
CA ALA A 37 3.03 3.38 -18.76
C ALA A 37 4.25 4.06 -18.11
N ASP A 38 5.28 4.33 -18.90
CA ASP A 38 6.54 4.92 -18.40
C ASP A 38 6.35 6.36 -17.93
N GLN A 39 5.46 7.11 -18.59
CA GLN A 39 5.16 8.49 -18.23
C GLN A 39 4.40 8.55 -16.90
N GLU A 40 3.39 7.70 -16.73
CA GLU A 40 2.57 7.63 -15.52
C GLU A 40 3.38 7.09 -14.34
N TYR A 41 4.25 6.11 -14.58
CA TYR A 41 5.18 5.64 -13.57
C TYR A 41 6.15 6.74 -13.13
N SER A 42 6.66 7.54 -14.08
CA SER A 42 7.51 8.68 -13.77
C SER A 42 6.76 9.76 -12.97
N ALA A 43 5.55 10.10 -13.38
CA ALA A 43 4.69 11.05 -12.67
C ALA A 43 4.36 10.57 -11.25
N PHE A 44 4.05 9.28 -11.10
CA PHE A 44 3.81 8.65 -9.80
C PHE A 44 5.04 8.82 -8.88
N ARG A 45 6.24 8.51 -9.37
CA ARG A 45 7.49 8.68 -8.58
C ARG A 45 7.73 10.12 -8.17
N VAL A 46 7.47 11.08 -9.06
CA VAL A 46 7.59 12.52 -8.74
C VAL A 46 6.60 12.91 -7.65
N GLY A 47 5.33 12.48 -7.76
CA GLY A 47 4.31 12.73 -6.74
C GLY A 47 4.67 12.14 -5.38
N MET A 48 5.22 10.92 -5.37
CA MET A 48 5.69 10.26 -4.15
C MET A 48 6.76 11.06 -3.41
N VAL A 49 7.68 11.70 -4.12
CA VAL A 49 8.69 12.58 -3.53
C VAL A 49 8.05 13.89 -3.07
N GLN A 50 7.22 14.50 -3.91
CA GLN A 50 6.57 15.79 -3.65
C GLN A 50 5.69 15.78 -2.40
N PHE A 51 4.94 14.70 -2.17
CA PHE A 51 4.04 14.56 -1.02
C PHE A 51 4.68 13.85 0.18
N SER A 52 5.96 13.44 0.08
CA SER A 52 6.67 12.89 1.22
C SER A 52 7.06 13.99 2.21
N THR A 53 6.87 13.72 3.49
CA THR A 53 7.26 14.60 4.59
C THR A 53 8.16 13.84 5.57
N SER A 54 8.81 14.54 6.50
CA SER A 54 9.62 13.90 7.55
C SER A 54 8.79 13.03 8.50
N GLU A 55 7.50 13.33 8.65
CA GLU A 55 6.59 12.64 9.57
C GLU A 55 5.68 11.62 8.89
N PHE A 56 5.57 11.65 7.55
CA PHE A 56 4.74 10.73 6.80
C PHE A 56 5.32 10.48 5.41
N ARG A 57 5.51 9.21 5.07
CA ARG A 57 5.93 8.79 3.73
C ARG A 57 5.14 7.60 3.23
N LEU A 58 4.97 7.53 1.92
CA LEU A 58 4.42 6.36 1.25
C LEU A 58 5.58 5.48 0.77
N THR A 59 5.47 4.17 0.98
CA THR A 59 6.42 3.17 0.47
C THR A 59 5.72 2.32 -0.58
N PRO A 60 6.04 2.51 -1.88
CA PRO A 60 5.34 1.82 -2.94
C PRO A 60 5.98 0.48 -3.27
N HIS A 61 5.16 -0.55 -3.47
CA HIS A 61 5.56 -1.83 -4.03
C HIS A 61 5.08 -1.95 -5.47
N ILE A 62 6.00 -1.86 -6.43
CA ILE A 62 5.66 -1.78 -7.85
C ILE A 62 5.74 -3.17 -8.50
N ASP A 63 4.64 -3.60 -9.11
CA ASP A 63 4.60 -4.77 -9.99
C ASP A 63 4.26 -4.31 -11.41
N ASN A 64 5.15 -4.64 -12.36
CA ASN A 64 4.94 -4.39 -13.79
C ASN A 64 4.26 -5.60 -14.41
N LEU A 65 3.07 -5.41 -14.98
CA LEU A 65 2.28 -6.52 -15.51
C LEU A 65 1.58 -6.19 -16.81
N GLU A 66 0.96 -7.20 -17.40
CA GLU A 66 0.14 -7.06 -18.59
C GLU A 66 -1.34 -6.99 -18.17
N VAL A 67 -1.87 -5.78 -18.10
CA VAL A 67 -3.25 -5.53 -17.61
C VAL A 67 -4.35 -6.18 -18.44
N ALA A 68 -4.05 -6.60 -19.67
CA ALA A 68 -4.97 -7.35 -20.54
C ALA A 68 -5.13 -8.83 -20.11
N ASN A 69 -4.23 -9.34 -19.27
CA ASN A 69 -4.25 -10.72 -18.79
C ASN A 69 -4.76 -10.79 -17.34
N SER A 70 -5.99 -11.26 -17.17
CA SER A 70 -6.64 -11.35 -15.85
C SER A 70 -5.93 -12.29 -14.87
N PHE A 71 -5.18 -13.29 -15.35
CA PHE A 71 -4.37 -14.17 -14.47
C PHE A 71 -3.17 -13.40 -13.90
N ALA A 72 -2.45 -12.65 -14.73
CA ALA A 72 -1.34 -11.82 -14.28
C ALA A 72 -1.80 -10.75 -13.30
N VAL A 73 -2.96 -10.12 -13.57
CA VAL A 73 -3.60 -9.15 -12.69
C VAL A 73 -3.96 -9.77 -11.34
N THR A 74 -4.59 -10.95 -11.33
CA THR A 74 -4.94 -11.67 -10.10
C THR A 74 -3.72 -11.99 -9.26
N ASN A 75 -2.66 -12.51 -9.89
CA ASN A 75 -1.43 -12.86 -9.18
C ASN A 75 -0.76 -11.62 -8.56
N ALA A 76 -0.68 -10.52 -9.31
CA ALA A 76 -0.12 -9.28 -8.80
C ALA A 76 -0.96 -8.70 -7.65
N PHE A 77 -2.29 -8.69 -7.79
CA PHE A 77 -3.20 -8.24 -6.73
C PHE A 77 -3.03 -9.06 -5.44
N CYS A 78 -3.03 -10.39 -5.54
CA CYS A 78 -2.82 -11.27 -4.40
C CYS A 78 -1.44 -11.07 -3.77
N SER A 79 -0.41 -10.80 -4.57
CA SER A 79 0.93 -10.49 -4.05
C SER A 79 0.92 -9.19 -3.23
N GLN A 80 0.26 -8.14 -3.72
CA GLN A 80 0.13 -6.87 -2.99
C GLN A 80 -0.69 -7.01 -1.72
N PHE A 81 -1.80 -7.76 -1.77
CA PHE A 81 -2.62 -8.05 -0.60
C PHE A 81 -1.81 -8.79 0.47
N SER A 82 -1.05 -9.82 0.08
CA SER A 82 -0.18 -10.58 0.98
C SER A 82 0.95 -9.73 1.60
N ARG A 83 1.42 -8.70 0.90
CA ARG A 83 2.39 -7.72 1.43
C ARG A 83 1.79 -6.76 2.47
N GLY A 84 0.47 -6.71 2.62
CA GLY A 84 -0.21 -5.86 3.61
C GLY A 84 -0.23 -4.37 3.20
N VAL A 85 -0.54 -4.09 1.93
CA VAL A 85 -0.70 -2.71 1.45
C VAL A 85 -2.03 -2.11 1.92
N TYR A 86 -2.03 -0.80 2.19
CA TYR A 86 -3.23 -0.07 2.62
C TYR A 86 -4.15 0.29 1.46
N ALA A 87 -3.57 0.55 0.30
CA ALA A 87 -4.28 0.82 -0.94
C ALA A 87 -3.42 0.39 -2.12
N ILE A 88 -4.06 0.14 -3.26
CA ILE A 88 -3.38 -0.21 -4.51
C ILE A 88 -3.66 0.90 -5.52
N PHE A 89 -2.61 1.56 -5.99
CA PHE A 89 -2.67 2.40 -7.17
C PHE A 89 -2.41 1.55 -8.41
N GLY A 90 -3.20 1.70 -9.46
CA GLY A 90 -2.92 0.96 -10.68
C GLY A 90 -3.89 1.14 -11.82
N PHE A 91 -3.61 0.40 -12.89
CA PHE A 91 -4.37 0.43 -14.13
C PHE A 91 -5.13 -0.87 -14.34
N TYR A 92 -6.26 -0.78 -15.04
CA TYR A 92 -6.97 -1.91 -15.59
C TYR A 92 -7.41 -1.62 -17.02
N ASP A 93 -7.78 -2.67 -17.73
CA ASP A 93 -8.40 -2.60 -19.05
C ASP A 93 -9.78 -3.27 -19.00
N LYS A 94 -10.57 -3.21 -20.08
CA LYS A 94 -11.91 -3.81 -20.19
C LYS A 94 -11.95 -5.30 -19.81
N LYS A 95 -10.85 -6.03 -19.99
CA LYS A 95 -10.73 -7.45 -19.64
C LYS A 95 -10.47 -7.70 -18.15
N SER A 96 -9.83 -6.76 -17.46
CA SER A 96 -9.37 -6.92 -16.07
C SER A 96 -10.18 -6.11 -15.07
N VAL A 97 -10.99 -5.15 -15.53
CA VAL A 97 -11.80 -4.29 -14.67
C VAL A 97 -12.71 -5.09 -13.73
N ASN A 98 -13.40 -6.12 -14.24
CA ASN A 98 -14.29 -6.96 -13.44
C ASN A 98 -13.54 -7.81 -12.39
N THR A 99 -12.32 -8.22 -12.72
CA THR A 99 -11.45 -8.94 -11.80
C THR A 99 -11.07 -8.00 -10.65
N ILE A 100 -10.49 -6.84 -10.97
CA ILE A 100 -10.10 -5.84 -9.96
C ILE A 100 -11.29 -5.44 -9.10
N THR A 101 -12.44 -5.11 -9.71
CA THR A 101 -13.62 -4.66 -8.97
C THR A 101 -14.09 -5.71 -7.95
N SER A 102 -14.17 -6.97 -8.37
CA SER A 102 -14.55 -8.09 -7.52
C SER A 102 -13.57 -8.31 -6.36
N PHE A 103 -12.26 -8.24 -6.63
CA PHE A 103 -11.23 -8.41 -5.60
C PHE A 103 -11.28 -7.30 -4.56
N CYS A 104 -11.43 -6.05 -5.00
CA CYS A 104 -11.50 -4.90 -4.10
C CYS A 104 -12.76 -4.96 -3.21
N GLY A 105 -13.91 -5.33 -3.79
CA GLY A 105 -15.15 -5.49 -3.04
C GLY A 105 -15.13 -6.65 -2.05
N THR A 106 -14.42 -7.74 -2.36
CA THR A 106 -14.34 -8.93 -1.50
C THR A 106 -13.32 -8.77 -0.37
N LEU A 107 -12.16 -8.20 -0.67
CA LEU A 107 -11.04 -8.07 0.27
C LEU A 107 -11.01 -6.71 0.97
N HIS A 108 -11.92 -5.80 0.65
CA HIS A 108 -11.97 -4.44 1.17
C HIS A 108 -10.64 -3.68 1.03
N VAL A 109 -9.99 -3.85 -0.12
CA VAL A 109 -8.77 -3.12 -0.48
C VAL A 109 -9.14 -2.01 -1.45
N SER A 110 -8.84 -0.76 -1.09
CA SER A 110 -9.12 0.39 -1.96
C SER A 110 -8.20 0.38 -3.17
N PHE A 111 -8.80 0.55 -4.35
CA PHE A 111 -8.09 0.63 -5.63
C PHE A 111 -8.26 2.01 -6.26
N ILE A 112 -7.15 2.72 -6.43
CA ILE A 112 -7.10 4.07 -6.99
C ILE A 112 -6.58 3.96 -8.42
N THR A 113 -7.33 4.50 -9.38
CA THR A 113 -7.01 4.32 -10.80
C THR A 113 -7.22 5.60 -11.62
N PRO A 114 -6.35 5.86 -12.61
CA PRO A 114 -6.61 6.83 -13.67
C PRO A 114 -7.31 6.20 -14.90
N SER A 115 -7.67 4.91 -14.84
CA SER A 115 -8.35 4.21 -15.94
C SER A 115 -9.78 4.72 -16.14
N PHE A 116 -10.43 4.31 -17.23
CA PHE A 116 -11.82 4.71 -17.51
C PHE A 116 -12.74 4.33 -16.33
N PRO A 117 -13.72 5.19 -15.97
CA PRO A 117 -14.63 4.89 -14.89
C PRO A 117 -15.46 3.64 -15.21
N THR A 118 -15.76 2.86 -14.19
CA THR A 118 -16.79 1.81 -14.29
C THR A 118 -18.17 2.49 -14.37
N ASP A 119 -19.12 1.86 -15.06
CA ASP A 119 -20.49 2.36 -15.17
C ASP A 119 -21.22 2.29 -13.82
N GLY A 120 -20.87 3.17 -12.87
CA GLY A 120 -21.62 3.61 -11.69
C GLY A 120 -22.13 2.57 -10.68
N THR A 121 -21.99 1.26 -10.91
CA THR A 121 -22.67 0.23 -10.12
C THR A 121 -21.95 -0.13 -8.81
N HIS A 122 -20.69 0.25 -8.65
CA HIS A 122 -19.91 -0.02 -7.44
C HIS A 122 -18.92 1.11 -7.16
N PRO A 123 -19.26 2.11 -6.32
CA PRO A 123 -18.24 2.98 -5.75
C PRO A 123 -17.39 2.14 -4.80
N PHE A 124 -16.08 2.12 -5.03
CA PHE A 124 -15.09 1.47 -4.16
C PHE A 124 -14.96 2.17 -2.81
#